data_AF-A0A0Q4IH34-F1
#
_entry.id   AF-A0A0Q4IH34-F1
#
_cell.length_a   1.000
_cell.length_b   1.000
_cell.length_c   1.000
_cell.angle_alpha   90.00
_cell.angle_beta   90.00
_cell.angle_gamma   90.00
#
_symmetry.space_group_name_H-M   'P 1'
#
loop_
_entity.id
_entity.type
_entity.pdbx_description
1 polymer ?
#
loop_
_entity_poly.entity_id
_entity_poly.type
_entity_poly.pdbx_seq_one_letter_code
_entity_poly.pdbx_strand_id
1 'polypeptide(L)'
;MRVMQSARQLCIAAVATAFGSASHATEPSAVPPPLAQESADCVHPVYATDQLICSDPELRRLDADLVASVVRVHRMSGLPASPLFEGQQAWFKRRSLCAFQKKHRDCVVLAYRTRITELEALAVRPSGGVFLRCKGNPAQLMLFPGPQEGRIITDAAKTPLFVAFPAADNPWTPFVSYREPAKQLVFERINDRKPTACIVEGAGGWVR
;
A
#
# COMPACT_ATOMS: atom_id res chain seq x y z
N MET A 1 -81.03 -39.21 3.13
CA MET A 1 -82.29 -38.88 3.83
C MET A 1 -81.94 -38.03 5.06
N ARG A 2 -82.52 -36.82 5.13
CA ARG A 2 -82.83 -35.90 6.28
C ARG A 2 -81.86 -35.91 7.49
N VAL A 3 -81.48 -34.79 8.10
CA VAL A 3 -82.30 -33.78 8.81
C VAL A 3 -81.34 -32.59 9.10
N MET A 4 -81.52 -31.39 8.54
CA MET A 4 -82.15 -30.20 9.16
C MET A 4 -81.80 -29.96 10.65
N GLN A 5 -81.09 -28.88 11.01
CA GLN A 5 -81.64 -27.82 11.89
C GLN A 5 -80.58 -26.79 12.34
N SER A 6 -81.01 -25.53 12.19
CA SER A 6 -80.45 -24.30 12.71
C SER A 6 -80.40 -24.23 14.24
N ALA A 7 -79.43 -23.51 14.77
CA ALA A 7 -79.67 -22.60 15.90
C ALA A 7 -78.62 -21.48 15.91
N ARG A 8 -79.12 -20.25 15.98
CA ARG A 8 -78.36 -19.01 16.14
C ARG A 8 -77.91 -18.88 17.60
N GLN A 9 -76.68 -18.43 17.83
CA GLN A 9 -76.36 -17.67 19.05
C GLN A 9 -75.36 -16.56 18.72
N LEU A 10 -75.81 -15.32 18.88
CA LEU A 10 -74.97 -14.14 19.01
C LEU A 10 -74.26 -14.20 20.37
N CYS A 11 -72.96 -13.86 20.41
CA CYS A 11 -72.35 -13.26 21.59
C CYS A 11 -71.11 -12.43 21.21
N ILE A 12 -71.25 -11.11 21.41
CA ILE A 12 -70.27 -10.19 22.01
C ILE A 12 -68.98 -9.91 21.22
N ALA A 13 -68.96 -8.72 20.61
CA ALA A 13 -67.73 -8.08 20.13
C ALA A 13 -66.91 -7.56 21.32
N ALA A 14 -65.73 -8.12 21.53
CA ALA A 14 -64.71 -7.55 22.41
C ALA A 14 -63.85 -6.57 21.60
N VAL A 15 -63.90 -5.28 21.95
CA VAL A 15 -62.99 -4.25 21.43
C VAL A 15 -61.65 -4.44 22.15
N ALA A 16 -60.66 -4.99 21.44
CA ALA A 16 -59.28 -5.02 21.90
C ALA A 16 -58.59 -3.71 21.50
N THR A 17 -58.25 -2.89 22.50
CA THR A 17 -57.43 -1.69 22.34
C THR A 17 -56.00 -2.09 21.99
N ALA A 18 -55.55 -1.68 20.81
CA ALA A 18 -54.17 -1.80 20.38
C ALA A 18 -53.30 -0.78 21.13
N PHE A 19 -52.41 -1.25 22.00
CA PHE A 19 -51.19 -0.53 22.39
C PHE A 19 -49.99 -1.32 21.86
N GLY A 20 -49.70 -1.12 20.57
CA GLY A 20 -48.44 -1.53 19.98
C GLY A 20 -47.37 -0.54 20.41
N SER A 21 -46.57 -0.89 21.41
CA SER A 21 -45.34 -0.17 21.73
C SER A 21 -44.39 -0.30 20.54
N ALA A 22 -44.29 0.75 19.74
CA ALA A 22 -43.25 0.90 18.74
C ALA A 22 -41.91 1.11 19.47
N SER A 23 -41.23 0.00 19.76
CA SER A 23 -39.80 0.02 20.07
C SER A 23 -39.07 0.62 18.88
N HIS A 24 -38.71 1.89 18.97
CA HIS A 24 -37.77 2.50 18.04
C HIS A 24 -36.43 1.79 18.27
N ALA A 25 -36.09 0.86 17.39
CA ALA A 25 -34.75 0.33 17.29
C ALA A 25 -33.83 1.51 16.96
N THR A 26 -33.00 1.90 17.91
CA THR A 26 -31.88 2.81 17.65
C THR A 26 -30.96 2.11 16.67
N GLU A 27 -30.98 2.51 15.41
CA GLU A 27 -29.99 2.05 14.44
C GLU A 27 -28.60 2.43 14.96
N PRO A 28 -27.64 1.50 15.01
CA PRO A 28 -26.28 1.83 15.41
C PRO A 28 -25.74 2.88 14.43
N SER A 29 -25.45 4.06 14.96
CA SER A 29 -24.77 5.12 14.21
C SER A 29 -23.48 4.54 13.63
N ALA A 30 -23.35 4.57 12.31
CA ALA A 30 -22.16 4.08 11.64
C ALA A 30 -20.94 4.79 12.22
N VAL A 31 -20.04 4.04 12.84
CA VAL A 31 -18.77 4.58 13.35
C VAL A 31 -18.08 5.28 12.19
N PRO A 32 -17.72 6.57 12.32
CA PRO A 32 -17.06 7.29 11.24
C PRO A 32 -15.79 6.53 10.83
N PRO A 33 -15.48 6.46 9.52
CA PRO A 33 -14.28 5.78 9.07
C PRO A 33 -13.07 6.38 9.80
N PRO A 34 -12.11 5.53 10.24
CA PRO A 34 -10.89 6.02 10.84
C PRO A 34 -10.25 7.11 9.98
N LEU A 35 -9.71 8.15 10.61
CA LEU A 35 -8.99 9.20 9.90
C LEU A 35 -7.87 8.57 9.07
N ALA A 36 -7.66 9.09 7.86
CA ALA A 36 -6.60 8.63 6.99
C ALA A 36 -5.23 8.86 7.67
N GLN A 37 -4.51 7.77 7.93
CA GLN A 37 -3.22 7.77 8.64
C GLN A 37 -2.11 7.45 7.64
N GLU A 38 -1.05 8.27 7.61
CA GLU A 38 0.07 8.13 6.65
C GLU A 38 1.37 7.64 7.32
N SER A 39 1.39 7.56 8.67
CA SER A 39 2.53 7.25 9.55
C SER A 39 2.03 6.70 10.88
N ALA A 40 2.87 6.18 11.77
CA ALA A 40 2.39 5.65 13.06
C ALA A 40 1.72 6.71 13.97
N ASP A 41 0.61 6.37 14.62
CA ASP A 41 -0.03 7.19 15.66
C ASP A 41 0.34 6.66 17.04
N CYS A 42 1.22 7.38 17.75
CA CYS A 42 1.65 6.99 19.09
C CYS A 42 0.74 7.48 20.22
N VAL A 43 -0.26 8.31 19.91
CA VAL A 43 -1.26 8.77 20.89
C VAL A 43 -2.42 7.78 20.92
N HIS A 44 -2.89 7.34 19.75
CA HIS A 44 -4.00 6.40 19.61
C HIS A 44 -3.64 5.26 18.63
N PRO A 45 -2.73 4.35 19.01
CA PRO A 45 -2.24 3.32 18.09
C PRO A 45 -3.35 2.37 17.67
N VAL A 46 -3.69 2.38 16.37
CA VAL A 46 -4.72 1.51 15.78
C VAL A 46 -4.15 0.14 15.41
N TYR A 47 -2.90 0.09 14.95
CA TYR A 47 -2.25 -1.14 14.51
C TYR A 47 -1.25 -1.67 15.54
N ALA A 48 -1.11 -2.99 15.67
CA ALA A 48 -0.05 -3.60 16.48
C ALA A 48 1.35 -3.14 16.04
N THR A 49 1.52 -2.89 14.74
CA THR A 49 2.74 -2.30 14.19
C THR A 49 3.00 -0.88 14.70
N ASP A 50 1.97 -0.08 14.95
CA ASP A 50 2.14 1.26 15.54
C ASP A 50 2.62 1.15 16.99
N GLN A 51 2.06 0.24 17.79
CA GLN A 51 2.53 -0.02 19.16
C GLN A 51 4.02 -0.41 19.18
N LEU A 52 4.45 -1.26 18.23
CA LEU A 52 5.86 -1.61 18.07
C LEU A 52 6.72 -0.38 17.73
N ILE A 53 6.31 0.42 16.75
CA ILE A 53 7.03 1.64 16.35
C ILE A 53 7.14 2.62 17.52
N CYS A 54 6.06 2.77 18.28
CA CYS A 54 6.00 3.68 19.40
C CYS A 54 6.77 3.18 20.62
N SER A 55 7.13 1.89 20.72
CA SER A 55 7.98 1.37 21.81
C SER A 55 9.45 1.21 21.40
N ASP A 56 9.78 1.20 20.11
CA ASP A 56 11.14 1.04 19.60
C ASP A 56 11.75 2.39 19.13
N PRO A 57 12.86 2.86 19.74
CA PRO A 57 13.46 4.14 19.38
C PRO A 57 13.99 4.23 17.93
N GLU A 58 14.50 3.14 17.36
CA GLU A 58 14.98 3.12 15.97
C GLU A 58 13.81 3.27 15.01
N LEU A 59 12.73 2.51 15.24
CA LEU A 59 11.53 2.58 14.42
C LEU A 59 10.84 3.94 14.52
N ARG A 60 10.81 4.55 15.70
CA ARG A 60 10.29 5.91 15.88
C ARG A 60 11.10 6.94 15.08
N ARG A 61 12.43 6.80 15.03
CA ARG A 61 13.28 7.66 14.21
C ARG A 61 12.99 7.46 12.71
N LEU A 62 12.87 6.21 12.27
CA LEU A 62 12.51 5.90 10.88
C LEU A 62 11.13 6.44 10.50
N ASP A 63 10.16 6.44 11.42
CA ASP A 63 8.84 7.05 11.20
C ASP A 63 8.93 8.57 11.01
N ALA A 64 9.73 9.25 11.83
CA ALA A 64 9.98 10.69 11.66
C ALA A 64 10.68 11.00 10.32
N ASP A 65 11.69 10.19 9.93
CA ASP A 65 12.40 10.33 8.66
C ASP A 65 11.45 10.13 7.46
N LEU A 66 10.53 9.16 7.55
CA LEU A 66 9.50 8.94 6.55
C LEU A 66 8.61 10.18 6.40
N VAL A 67 8.07 10.73 7.50
CA VAL A 67 7.22 11.92 7.47
C VAL A 67 7.96 13.10 6.81
N ALA A 68 9.23 13.32 7.18
CA ALA A 68 10.05 14.36 6.57
C ALA A 68 10.22 14.15 5.06
N SER A 69 10.42 12.91 4.62
CA SER A 69 10.56 12.52 3.21
C SER A 69 9.28 12.73 2.41
N VAL A 70 8.13 12.35 2.97
CA VAL A 70 6.81 12.59 2.36
C VAL A 70 6.60 14.08 2.13
N VAL A 71 6.84 14.92 3.14
CA VAL A 71 6.69 16.38 3.03
C VAL A 71 7.67 16.97 2.02
N ARG A 72 8.87 16.41 1.89
CA ARG A 72 9.87 16.84 0.88
C ARG A 72 9.38 16.56 -0.54
N VAL A 73 8.92 15.35 -0.82
CA VAL A 73 8.44 14.96 -2.17
C VAL A 73 7.26 15.81 -2.61
N HIS A 74 6.29 16.04 -1.72
CA HIS A 74 5.13 16.88 -2.00
C HIS A 74 5.51 18.32 -2.37
N ARG A 75 6.61 18.85 -1.80
CA ARG A 75 7.09 20.21 -2.11
C ARG A 75 7.89 20.31 -3.41
N MET A 76 8.66 19.28 -3.75
CA MET A 76 9.66 19.36 -4.83
C MET A 76 9.15 18.87 -6.18
N SER A 77 8.51 17.71 -6.19
CA SER A 77 8.34 16.92 -7.42
C SER A 77 6.89 16.50 -7.66
N GLY A 78 6.07 16.48 -6.61
CA GLY A 78 4.82 15.73 -6.61
C GLY A 78 5.07 14.22 -6.63
N LEU A 79 3.99 13.44 -6.53
CA LEU A 79 4.07 11.98 -6.64
C LEU A 79 3.99 11.54 -8.11
N PRO A 80 4.74 10.50 -8.53
CA PRO A 80 4.65 9.97 -9.88
C PRO A 80 3.23 9.51 -10.21
N ALA A 81 2.73 9.91 -11.38
CA ALA A 81 1.50 9.36 -11.96
C ALA A 81 1.77 8.00 -12.63
N SER A 82 2.40 7.08 -11.90
CA SER A 82 2.87 5.78 -12.39
C SER A 82 2.14 4.63 -11.68
N PRO A 83 1.61 3.62 -12.41
CA PRO A 83 1.03 2.43 -11.78
C PRO A 83 2.07 1.55 -11.06
N LEU A 84 3.36 1.86 -11.23
CA LEU A 84 4.49 1.22 -10.57
C LEU A 84 4.95 1.99 -9.32
N PHE A 85 4.23 3.05 -8.94
CA PHE A 85 4.45 3.76 -7.69
C PHE A 85 3.33 3.47 -6.69
N GLU A 86 3.70 3.11 -5.46
CA GLU A 86 2.74 2.89 -4.38
C GLU A 86 2.42 4.20 -3.65
N GLY A 87 1.14 4.55 -3.55
CA GLY A 87 0.68 5.69 -2.77
C GLY A 87 0.91 5.50 -1.26
N GLN A 88 1.06 6.60 -0.51
CA GLN A 88 1.45 6.56 0.90
C GLN A 88 0.44 5.79 1.79
N GLN A 89 -0.86 6.00 1.61
CA GLN A 89 -1.90 5.21 2.29
C GLN A 89 -1.81 3.71 2.01
N ALA A 90 -1.56 3.32 0.77
CA ALA A 90 -1.45 1.92 0.38
C ALA A 90 -0.21 1.28 1.01
N TRP A 91 0.93 1.99 0.94
CA TRP A 91 2.15 1.59 1.62
C TRP A 91 1.95 1.43 3.12
N PHE A 92 1.31 2.40 3.79
CA PHE A 92 1.06 2.36 5.23
C PHE A 92 0.26 1.12 5.63
N LYS A 93 -0.85 0.84 4.92
CA LYS A 93 -1.67 -0.36 5.15
C LYS A 93 -0.85 -1.64 4.97
N ARG A 94 -0.02 -1.72 3.92
CA ARG A 94 0.82 -2.88 3.63
C ARG A 94 1.93 -3.06 4.69
N ARG A 95 2.57 -1.98 5.12
CA ARG A 95 3.53 -1.98 6.23
C ARG A 95 2.90 -2.50 7.50
N SER A 96 1.66 -2.14 7.80
CA SER A 96 0.95 -2.64 8.98
C SER A 96 0.75 -4.16 8.99
N LEU A 97 0.73 -4.80 7.81
CA LEU A 97 0.69 -6.28 7.69
C LEU A 97 1.98 -6.96 8.15
N CYS A 98 3.08 -6.23 8.40
CA CYS A 98 4.27 -6.78 9.04
C CYS A 98 3.98 -7.44 10.40
N ALA A 99 2.86 -7.09 11.05
CA ALA A 99 2.40 -7.74 12.28
C ALA A 99 2.17 -9.26 12.12
N PHE A 100 1.95 -9.74 10.90
CA PHE A 100 1.78 -11.16 10.61
C PHE A 100 3.10 -11.88 10.29
N GLN A 101 4.21 -11.16 10.20
CA GLN A 101 5.52 -11.76 9.96
C GLN A 101 6.13 -12.27 11.26
N LYS A 102 6.78 -13.45 11.20
CA LYS A 102 7.54 -14.00 12.35
C LYS A 102 8.58 -13.02 12.87
N LYS A 103 9.21 -12.28 11.96
CA LYS A 103 10.18 -11.21 12.25
C LYS A 103 9.51 -9.85 12.07
N HIS A 104 8.52 -9.55 12.91
CA HIS A 104 7.70 -8.32 12.84
C HIS A 104 8.57 -7.06 12.77
N ARG A 105 9.51 -6.89 13.70
CA ARG A 105 10.43 -5.74 13.73
C ARG A 105 11.25 -5.60 12.45
N ASP A 106 11.89 -6.67 12.00
CA ASP A 106 12.75 -6.64 10.80
C ASP A 106 11.94 -6.29 9.55
N CYS A 107 10.71 -6.79 9.43
CA CYS A 107 9.79 -6.41 8.37
C CYS A 107 9.54 -4.89 8.35
N VAL A 108 9.27 -4.31 9.52
CA VAL A 108 8.96 -2.88 9.65
C VAL A 108 10.20 -2.04 9.32
N VAL A 109 11.38 -2.42 9.83
CA VAL A 109 12.65 -1.73 9.50
C VAL A 109 12.88 -1.70 7.98
N LEU A 110 12.73 -2.85 7.31
CA LEU A 110 12.88 -2.94 5.86
C LEU A 110 11.82 -2.12 5.13
N ALA A 111 10.56 -2.17 5.58
CA ALA A 111 9.48 -1.38 4.99
C ALA A 111 9.79 0.13 5.02
N TYR A 112 10.27 0.66 6.15
CA TYR A 112 10.67 2.06 6.26
C TYR A 112 11.86 2.40 5.38
N ARG A 113 12.93 1.61 5.44
CA ARG A 113 14.16 1.89 4.68
C ARG A 113 13.93 1.89 3.17
N THR A 114 13.15 0.91 2.68
CA THR A 114 12.69 0.87 1.29
C THR A 114 11.90 2.13 0.95
N ARG A 115 10.91 2.51 1.76
CA ARG A 115 10.03 3.65 1.46
C ARG A 115 10.74 5.00 1.50
N ILE A 116 11.61 5.20 2.48
CA ILE A 116 12.41 6.43 2.59
C ILE A 116 13.28 6.54 1.34
N THR A 117 13.96 5.47 0.93
CA THR A 117 14.76 5.44 -0.30
C THR A 117 13.94 5.75 -1.54
N GLU A 118 12.73 5.18 -1.67
CA GLU A 118 11.80 5.50 -2.76
C GLU A 118 11.49 7.01 -2.80
N LEU A 119 11.05 7.57 -1.67
CA LEU A 119 10.65 8.97 -1.58
C LEU A 119 11.83 9.92 -1.82
N GLU A 120 12.99 9.64 -1.25
CA GLU A 120 14.19 10.46 -1.45
C GLU A 120 14.64 10.47 -2.92
N ALA A 121 14.57 9.32 -3.60
CA ALA A 121 14.85 9.23 -5.03
C ALA A 121 13.88 10.07 -5.88
N LEU A 122 12.63 10.25 -5.45
CA LEU A 122 11.67 11.14 -6.12
C LEU A 122 11.98 12.63 -5.90
N ALA A 123 12.65 12.97 -4.81
CA ALA A 123 12.96 14.36 -4.45
C ALA A 123 14.21 14.91 -5.15
N VAL A 124 14.97 14.07 -5.86
CA VAL A 124 16.22 14.45 -6.54
C VAL A 124 16.16 14.14 -8.02
N ARG A 125 16.90 14.92 -8.83
CA ARG A 125 17.13 14.59 -10.25
C ARG A 125 18.40 13.77 -10.38
N PRO A 126 18.33 12.50 -10.79
CA PRO A 126 19.51 11.64 -10.86
C PRO A 126 20.40 11.97 -12.07
N SER A 127 21.69 11.66 -11.95
CA SER A 127 22.71 11.86 -12.99
C SER A 127 23.45 10.56 -13.31
N GLY A 128 23.98 10.42 -14.54
CA GLY A 128 24.82 9.28 -14.92
C GLY A 128 24.08 7.97 -15.24
N GLY A 129 22.77 8.04 -15.51
CA GLY A 129 21.96 6.87 -15.84
C GLY A 129 22.22 6.28 -17.22
N VAL A 130 21.75 5.05 -17.41
CA VAL A 130 21.85 4.29 -18.66
C VAL A 130 20.47 4.11 -19.28
N PHE A 131 20.41 3.95 -20.59
CA PHE A 131 19.15 3.70 -21.28
C PHE A 131 18.65 2.28 -21.02
N LEU A 132 17.34 2.18 -20.88
CA LEU A 132 16.65 0.93 -20.59
C LEU A 132 15.53 0.75 -21.61
N ARG A 133 15.55 -0.38 -22.32
CA ARG A 133 14.50 -0.76 -23.26
C ARG A 133 13.71 -1.95 -22.71
N CYS A 134 12.43 -1.73 -22.45
CA CYS A 134 11.54 -2.73 -21.86
C CYS A 134 10.61 -3.36 -22.91
N LYS A 135 10.40 -4.67 -22.81
CA LYS A 135 9.50 -5.39 -23.71
C LYS A 135 8.07 -4.85 -23.58
N GLY A 136 7.48 -4.46 -24.70
CA GLY A 136 6.10 -3.95 -24.74
C GLY A 136 5.94 -2.51 -24.27
N ASN A 137 7.04 -1.79 -23.97
CA ASN A 137 7.01 -0.36 -23.69
C ASN A 137 7.80 0.40 -24.77
N PRO A 138 7.13 1.22 -25.60
CA PRO A 138 7.82 2.01 -26.62
C PRO A 138 8.55 3.23 -26.05
N ALA A 139 8.30 3.61 -24.80
CA ALA A 139 8.95 4.75 -24.18
C ALA A 139 10.41 4.44 -23.86
N GLN A 140 11.28 5.43 -24.09
CA GLN A 140 12.66 5.39 -23.66
C GLN A 140 12.74 5.63 -22.16
N LEU A 141 13.23 4.64 -21.42
CA LEU A 141 13.43 4.73 -19.98
C LEU A 141 14.90 4.93 -19.67
N MET A 142 15.16 5.52 -18.52
CA MET A 142 16.50 5.59 -17.95
C MET A 142 16.55 4.86 -16.62
N LEU A 143 17.67 4.18 -16.38
CA LEU A 143 18.01 3.45 -15.16
C LEU A 143 19.17 4.18 -14.47
N PHE A 144 19.00 4.47 -13.18
CA PHE A 144 20.05 5.04 -12.35
C PHE A 144 20.28 4.18 -11.10
N PRO A 145 21.53 4.05 -10.62
CA PRO A 145 21.79 3.47 -9.32
C PRO A 145 21.25 4.41 -8.22
N GLY A 146 20.64 3.82 -7.21
CA GLY A 146 20.20 4.48 -5.99
C GLY A 146 20.83 3.85 -4.74
N PRO A 147 20.61 4.45 -3.56
CA PRO A 147 21.08 3.87 -2.31
C PRO A 147 20.36 2.55 -2.00
N GLN A 148 20.95 1.74 -1.13
CA GLN A 148 20.40 0.44 -0.70
C GLN A 148 20.00 -0.48 -1.86
N GLU A 149 20.84 -0.50 -2.91
CA GLU A 149 20.61 -1.29 -4.14
C GLU A 149 19.35 -0.88 -4.91
N GLY A 150 18.73 0.25 -4.57
CA GLY A 150 17.62 0.81 -5.32
C GLY A 150 18.01 1.09 -6.78
N ARG A 151 17.09 0.84 -7.69
CA ARG A 151 17.18 1.18 -9.12
C ARG A 151 16.12 2.21 -9.43
N ILE A 152 16.55 3.45 -9.68
CA ILE A 152 15.64 4.56 -9.97
C ILE A 152 15.34 4.53 -11.46
N ILE A 153 14.06 4.41 -11.81
CA ILE A 153 13.60 4.39 -13.19
C ILE A 153 12.91 5.72 -13.51
N THR A 154 13.35 6.37 -14.57
CA THR A 154 12.77 7.64 -15.04
C THR A 154 12.33 7.54 -16.49
N ASP A 155 11.53 8.50 -16.94
CA ASP A 155 11.37 8.78 -18.36
C ASP A 155 12.64 9.43 -18.96
N ALA A 156 12.62 9.71 -20.26
CA ALA A 156 13.71 10.40 -20.95
C ALA A 156 13.95 11.85 -20.48
N ALA A 157 12.95 12.49 -19.86
CA ALA A 157 13.07 13.82 -19.25
C ALA A 157 13.64 13.78 -17.82
N LYS A 158 14.02 12.58 -17.34
CA LYS A 158 14.50 12.32 -15.98
C LYS A 158 13.45 12.59 -14.90
N THR A 159 12.17 12.48 -15.25
CA THR A 159 11.07 12.46 -14.30
C THR A 159 11.00 11.07 -13.68
N PRO A 160 11.12 10.94 -12.34
CA PRO A 160 11.04 9.63 -11.68
C PRO A 160 9.67 8.96 -11.91
N LEU A 161 9.70 7.69 -12.33
CA LEU A 161 8.52 6.86 -12.52
C LEU A 161 8.29 5.90 -11.36
N PHE A 162 9.36 5.24 -10.90
CA PHE A 162 9.36 4.33 -9.75
C PHE A 162 10.80 3.99 -9.35
N VAL A 163 10.96 3.36 -8.18
CA VAL A 163 12.20 2.75 -7.73
C VAL A 163 11.95 1.25 -7.54
N ALA A 164 12.89 0.42 -7.97
CA ALA A 164 12.83 -1.02 -7.76
C ALA A 164 13.98 -1.48 -6.86
N PHE A 165 13.75 -2.54 -6.08
CA PHE A 165 14.75 -3.12 -5.17
C PHE A 165 14.99 -4.60 -5.51
N PRO A 166 16.12 -5.20 -5.10
CA PRO A 166 16.38 -6.61 -5.36
C PRO A 166 15.25 -7.49 -4.80
N ALA A 167 14.81 -8.47 -5.59
CA ALA A 167 13.97 -9.55 -5.06
C ALA A 167 14.82 -10.37 -4.08
N ALA A 168 14.41 -10.39 -2.81
CA ALA A 168 15.12 -11.08 -1.75
C ALA A 168 14.15 -11.86 -0.86
N ASP A 169 14.65 -12.97 -0.28
CA ASP A 169 13.94 -13.73 0.74
C ASP A 169 14.10 -13.03 2.10
N ASN A 170 13.27 -12.02 2.31
CA ASN A 170 13.24 -11.23 3.53
C ASN A 170 11.77 -10.95 3.92
N PRO A 171 11.49 -10.52 5.17
CA PRO A 171 10.12 -10.42 5.65
C PRO A 171 9.31 -9.25 5.03
N TRP A 172 9.91 -8.41 4.19
CA TRP A 172 9.27 -7.31 3.48
C TRP A 172 9.51 -7.38 1.96
N THR A 173 8.44 -7.56 1.19
CA THR A 173 8.53 -7.49 -0.28
C THR A 173 8.39 -6.04 -0.76
N PRO A 174 9.34 -5.48 -1.53
CA PRO A 174 9.20 -4.16 -2.16
C PRO A 174 7.99 -4.09 -3.11
N PHE A 175 7.42 -2.90 -3.32
CA PHE A 175 6.29 -2.74 -4.23
C PHE A 175 6.66 -3.09 -5.67
N VAL A 176 7.86 -2.70 -6.10
CA VAL A 176 8.49 -3.18 -7.33
C VAL A 176 9.82 -3.82 -6.97
N SER A 177 9.95 -5.09 -7.30
CA SER A 177 11.19 -5.85 -7.17
C SER A 177 11.87 -6.00 -8.52
N TYR A 178 13.18 -6.26 -8.54
CA TYR A 178 13.90 -6.64 -9.74
C TYR A 178 14.76 -7.90 -9.55
N ARG A 179 14.99 -8.60 -10.66
CA ARG A 179 15.99 -9.67 -10.80
C ARG A 179 16.84 -9.40 -12.03
N GLU A 180 18.08 -9.91 -12.04
CA GLU A 180 19.03 -9.71 -13.15
C GLU A 180 19.42 -11.02 -13.87
N PRO A 181 18.48 -11.74 -14.50
CA PRO A 181 18.82 -12.96 -15.24
C PRO A 181 19.52 -12.64 -16.56
N ALA A 182 20.68 -13.27 -16.82
CA ALA A 182 21.30 -13.36 -18.14
C ALA A 182 21.26 -12.06 -18.99
N LYS A 183 21.85 -10.97 -18.48
CA LYS A 183 21.92 -9.62 -19.11
C LYS A 183 20.59 -8.87 -19.27
N GLN A 184 19.53 -9.33 -18.61
CA GLN A 184 18.25 -8.63 -18.55
C GLN A 184 17.98 -8.16 -17.13
N LEU A 185 17.25 -7.06 -17.03
CA LEU A 185 16.67 -6.56 -15.78
C LEU A 185 15.17 -6.82 -15.84
N VAL A 186 14.67 -7.64 -14.94
CA VAL A 186 13.27 -8.05 -14.90
C VAL A 186 12.61 -7.41 -13.70
N PHE A 187 11.65 -6.52 -13.93
CA PHE A 187 10.87 -5.86 -12.90
C PHE A 187 9.55 -6.57 -12.65
N GLU A 188 9.16 -6.66 -11.39
CA GLU A 188 7.93 -7.31 -10.95
C GLU A 188 7.27 -6.45 -9.89
N ARG A 189 6.07 -5.96 -10.19
CA ARG A 189 5.24 -5.28 -9.19
C ARG A 189 4.58 -6.34 -8.31
N ILE A 190 4.46 -6.07 -7.02
CA ILE A 190 3.76 -6.95 -6.10
C ILE A 190 2.34 -7.23 -6.60
N ASN A 191 1.93 -8.50 -6.55
CA ASN A 191 0.65 -9.02 -7.06
C ASN A 191 0.46 -8.99 -8.59
N ASP A 192 1.44 -8.54 -9.39
CA ASP A 192 1.37 -8.69 -10.85
C ASP A 192 1.83 -10.07 -11.29
N ARG A 193 1.06 -10.67 -12.20
CA ARG A 193 1.41 -11.99 -12.78
C ARG A 193 2.36 -11.91 -13.97
N LYS A 194 2.64 -10.70 -14.46
CA LYS A 194 3.41 -10.48 -15.69
C LYS A 194 4.59 -9.54 -15.40
N PRO A 195 5.79 -10.08 -15.17
CA PRO A 195 6.96 -9.24 -15.00
C PRO A 195 7.34 -8.54 -16.31
N THR A 196 7.99 -7.38 -16.21
CA THR A 196 8.48 -6.60 -17.34
C THR A 196 9.97 -6.81 -17.50
N ALA A 197 10.38 -7.47 -18.59
CA ALA A 197 11.78 -7.67 -18.93
C ALA A 197 12.33 -6.47 -19.70
N CYS A 198 13.51 -6.01 -19.30
CA CYS A 198 14.20 -4.87 -19.88
C CYS A 198 15.68 -5.18 -20.16
N ILE A 199 16.24 -4.51 -21.15
CA ILE A 199 17.65 -4.62 -21.53
C ILE A 199 18.30 -3.26 -21.32
N VAL A 200 19.45 -3.25 -20.67
CA VAL A 200 20.28 -2.05 -20.52
C VAL A 200 21.05 -1.83 -21.82
N GLU A 201 20.82 -0.68 -22.46
CA GLU A 201 21.45 -0.34 -23.73
C GLU A 201 22.84 0.27 -23.51
N GLY A 202 23.80 -0.10 -24.35
CA GLY A 202 25.18 0.43 -24.29
C GLY A 202 26.13 -0.29 -23.33
N ALA A 203 25.72 -1.38 -22.68
CA ALA A 203 26.61 -2.14 -21.80
C ALA A 203 27.58 -3.06 -22.56
N GLY A 204 28.55 -2.44 -23.24
CA GLY A 204 29.76 -3.10 -23.76
C GLY A 204 30.82 -3.43 -22.70
N GLY A 205 30.55 -3.15 -21.43
CA GLY A 205 31.44 -3.50 -20.32
C GLY A 205 30.77 -3.19 -18.98
N TRP A 206 30.34 -4.22 -18.26
CA TRP A 206 29.93 -4.08 -16.86
C TRP A 206 31.18 -4.14 -15.99
N VAL A 207 31.43 -3.10 -15.20
CA VAL A 207 32.35 -3.14 -14.07
C VAL A 207 31.73 -4.07 -13.02
N ARG A 208 32.52 -5.06 -12.58
CA ARG A 208 32.15 -6.05 -11.56
C ARG A 208 32.07 -5.44 -10.18
#